data_AF-A0A257AKU4-F1
#
_entry.id   AF-A0A257AKU4-F1
#
_cell.length_a   1.000
_cell.length_b   1.000
_cell.length_c   1.000
_cell.angle_alpha   90.00
_cell.angle_beta   90.00
_cell.angle_gamma   90.00
#
_symmetry.space_group_name_H-M   'P 1'
#
loop_
_entity.id
_entity.type
_entity.pdbx_description
1 polymer ?
#
loop_
_entity_poly.entity_id
_entity_poly.type
_entity_poly.pdbx_seq_one_letter_code
_entity_poly.pdbx_strand_id
1 'polypeptide(L)'
;ERWEAERKLAFRRLLTRLSREGLNQMRYVQWFQTEEFHGMGSKTIGNFCSYLRFQRFIDPDKYLLGIMPLLKVIPGYGELKESYVKISVRAPKPLEKKIKRGEMPSITSFLIELSSALGGFADGHPVAASAVIPRDKINIFLERIDLHIQKNL
;
A
#
# COMPACT_ATOMS: atom_id res chain seq x y z
N GLU A 1 -12.61 -18.77 -14.39
CA GLU A 1 -11.95 -19.87 -13.64
C GLU A 1 -10.42 -19.76 -13.59
N ARG A 2 -9.70 -19.72 -14.73
CA ARG A 2 -8.22 -19.65 -14.77
C ARG A 2 -7.61 -18.44 -14.03
N TRP A 3 -8.10 -17.24 -14.31
CA TRP A 3 -7.62 -15.99 -13.69
C TRP A 3 -7.77 -15.96 -12.15
N GLU A 4 -8.79 -16.64 -11.63
CA GLU A 4 -9.00 -16.73 -10.19
C GLU A 4 -8.03 -17.71 -9.52
N ALA A 5 -7.74 -18.84 -10.19
CA ALA A 5 -6.76 -19.80 -9.71
C ALA A 5 -5.36 -19.18 -9.66
N GLU A 6 -4.98 -18.42 -10.69
CA GLU A 6 -3.71 -17.68 -10.75
C GLU A 6 -3.62 -16.63 -9.63
N ARG A 7 -4.69 -15.84 -9.42
CA ARG A 7 -4.77 -14.87 -8.31
C ARG A 7 -4.64 -15.54 -6.95
N LYS A 8 -5.34 -16.66 -6.72
CA LYS A 8 -5.24 -17.43 -5.46
C LYS A 8 -3.84 -18.00 -5.23
N LEU A 9 -3.16 -18.42 -6.29
CA LEU A 9 -1.78 -18.91 -6.21
C LEU A 9 -0.82 -17.77 -5.85
N ALA A 10 -0.94 -16.61 -6.51
CA ALA A 10 -0.14 -15.43 -6.19
C ALA A 10 -0.35 -14.96 -4.75
N PHE A 11 -1.61 -14.92 -4.26
CA PHE A 11 -1.93 -14.59 -2.87
C PHE A 11 -1.24 -15.52 -1.89
N ARG A 12 -1.32 -16.84 -2.11
CA ARG A 12 -0.70 -17.85 -1.24
C ARG A 12 0.81 -17.72 -1.22
N ARG A 13 1.46 -17.52 -2.37
CA ARG A 13 2.91 -17.32 -2.46
C ARG A 13 3.35 -16.10 -1.66
N LEU A 14 2.72 -14.95 -1.93
CA LEU A 14 3.07 -13.70 -1.25
C LEU A 14 2.82 -13.80 0.26
N LEU A 15 1.68 -14.36 0.68
CA LEU A 15 1.39 -14.57 2.09
C LEU A 15 2.44 -15.46 2.78
N THR A 16 2.82 -16.57 2.14
CA THR A 16 3.81 -17.51 2.68
C THR A 16 5.19 -16.85 2.80
N ARG A 17 5.55 -16.01 1.82
CA ARG A 17 6.80 -15.25 1.83
C ARG A 17 6.80 -14.25 2.99
N LEU A 18 5.78 -13.39 3.05
CA LEU A 18 5.67 -12.36 4.10
C LEU A 18 5.52 -12.95 5.51
N SER A 19 4.89 -14.12 5.67
CA SER A 19 4.78 -14.75 6.98
C SER A 19 6.10 -15.35 7.48
N ARG A 20 7.07 -15.59 6.58
CA ARG A 20 8.41 -16.10 6.93
C ARG A 20 9.43 -14.98 7.07
N GLU A 21 9.39 -14.01 6.16
CA GLU A 21 10.37 -12.92 6.07
C GLU A 21 9.97 -11.71 6.91
N GLY A 22 8.69 -11.56 7.24
CA GLY A 22 8.14 -10.34 7.83
C GLY A 22 7.97 -9.22 6.80
N LEU A 23 7.63 -8.04 7.31
CA LEU A 23 7.53 -6.80 6.52
C LEU A 23 8.66 -5.87 6.89
N ASN A 24 9.07 -5.00 5.96
CA ASN A 24 9.98 -3.91 6.26
C ASN A 24 9.36 -2.99 7.31
N GLN A 25 10.17 -2.54 8.26
CA GLN A 25 9.72 -1.77 9.42
C GLN A 25 10.31 -0.35 9.39
N MET A 26 9.45 0.63 9.64
CA MET A 26 9.79 2.00 10.01
C MET A 26 9.15 2.31 11.36
N ARG A 27 9.15 3.57 11.81
CA ARG A 27 8.62 3.92 13.13
C ARG A 27 7.10 3.76 13.20
N TYR A 28 6.39 4.28 12.21
CA TYR A 28 4.93 4.27 12.12
C TYR A 28 4.40 3.47 10.93
N VAL A 29 5.28 3.12 9.99
CA VAL A 29 4.94 2.37 8.78
C VAL A 29 5.53 0.97 8.81
N GLN A 30 4.77 -0.01 8.32
CA GLN A 30 5.26 -1.32 7.92
C GLN A 30 4.88 -1.56 6.46
N TRP A 31 5.78 -2.14 5.66
CA TRP A 31 5.54 -2.20 4.23
C TRP A 31 6.19 -3.39 3.52
N PHE A 32 5.68 -3.69 2.33
CA PHE A 32 6.26 -4.68 1.42
C PHE A 32 6.07 -4.24 -0.03
N GLN A 33 6.93 -4.77 -0.90
CA GLN A 33 6.80 -4.66 -2.35
C GLN A 33 6.63 -6.06 -2.97
N THR A 34 5.81 -6.14 -4.01
CA THR A 34 5.47 -7.39 -4.68
C THR A 34 5.38 -7.20 -6.20
N GLU A 35 5.89 -8.19 -6.93
CA GLU A 35 5.73 -8.35 -8.38
C GLU A 35 4.74 -9.50 -8.68
N GLU A 36 4.32 -10.26 -7.65
CA GLU A 36 3.48 -11.45 -7.74
C GLU A 36 2.08 -11.16 -8.32
N PHE A 37 1.64 -9.90 -8.33
CA PHE A 37 0.37 -9.44 -8.88
C PHE A 37 0.49 -8.77 -10.27
N HIS A 38 1.66 -8.88 -10.91
CA HIS A 38 1.85 -8.35 -12.26
C HIS A 38 0.79 -8.90 -13.23
N GLY A 39 0.17 -8.03 -14.00
CA GLY A 39 -0.92 -8.41 -14.93
C GLY A 39 -2.27 -8.72 -14.29
N MET A 40 -2.39 -8.77 -12.95
CA MET A 40 -3.62 -9.18 -12.25
C MET A 40 -4.58 -8.01 -11.93
N GLY A 41 -4.32 -6.82 -12.47
CA GLY A 41 -5.14 -5.62 -12.26
C GLY A 41 -4.79 -4.83 -10.99
N SER A 42 -5.00 -3.52 -11.06
CA SER A 42 -4.53 -2.57 -10.04
C SER A 42 -5.21 -2.71 -8.66
N LYS A 43 -6.38 -3.35 -8.60
CA LYS A 43 -7.14 -3.58 -7.35
C LYS A 43 -6.60 -4.75 -6.51
N THR A 44 -5.76 -5.60 -7.08
CA THR A 44 -5.33 -6.85 -6.46
C THR A 44 -4.50 -6.64 -5.20
N ILE A 45 -3.55 -5.69 -5.21
CA ILE A 45 -2.79 -5.31 -4.00
C ILE A 45 -3.69 -4.79 -2.87
N GLY A 46 -4.74 -4.04 -3.22
CA GLY A 46 -5.68 -3.49 -2.24
C GLY A 46 -6.51 -4.57 -1.55
N ASN A 47 -6.94 -5.59 -2.30
CA ASN A 47 -7.62 -6.77 -1.75
C ASN A 47 -6.68 -7.58 -0.86
N PHE A 48 -5.44 -7.78 -1.29
CA PHE A 48 -4.44 -8.49 -0.49
C PHE A 48 -4.15 -7.75 0.81
N CYS A 49 -3.92 -6.43 0.79
CA CYS A 49 -3.68 -5.65 2.02
C CYS A 49 -4.88 -5.64 2.96
N SER A 50 -6.11 -5.62 2.43
CA SER A 50 -7.33 -5.75 3.24
C SER A 50 -7.42 -7.08 3.99
N TYR A 51 -6.90 -8.17 3.41
CA TYR A 51 -6.77 -9.46 4.08
C TYR A 51 -5.56 -9.49 5.03
N LEU A 52 -4.43 -8.95 4.58
CA LEU A 52 -3.15 -9.01 5.29
C LEU A 52 -3.23 -8.27 6.64
N ARG A 53 -3.97 -7.16 6.75
CA ARG A 53 -4.11 -6.38 8.00
C ARG A 53 -4.66 -7.16 9.21
N PHE A 54 -5.19 -8.36 8.99
CA PHE A 54 -5.72 -9.24 10.04
C PHE A 54 -4.76 -10.38 10.42
N GLN A 55 -3.62 -10.51 9.77
CA GLN A 55 -2.66 -11.57 10.06
C GLN A 55 -1.89 -11.27 11.34
N ARG A 56 -1.54 -12.32 12.10
CA ARG A 56 -0.90 -12.21 13.42
C ARG A 56 0.50 -11.60 13.39
N PHE A 57 1.18 -11.65 12.25
CA PHE A 57 2.53 -11.11 12.07
C PHE A 57 2.54 -9.65 11.59
N ILE A 58 1.37 -9.00 11.47
CA ILE A 58 1.26 -7.57 11.16
C ILE A 58 1.24 -6.79 12.47
N ASP A 59 2.07 -5.75 12.53
CA ASP A 59 2.12 -4.85 13.68
C ASP A 59 0.78 -4.09 13.78
N PRO A 60 0.02 -4.23 14.88
CA PRO A 60 -1.29 -3.61 15.00
C PRO A 60 -1.27 -2.07 15.10
N ASP A 61 -0.11 -1.48 15.38
CA ASP A 61 0.07 -0.05 15.66
C ASP A 61 0.72 0.73 14.52
N LYS A 62 1.08 0.05 13.42
CA LYS A 62 1.69 0.67 12.23
C LYS A 62 0.80 0.62 11.00
N TYR A 63 0.86 1.65 10.17
CA TYR A 63 0.18 1.67 8.86
C TYR A 63 0.79 0.59 7.96
N LEU A 64 -0.07 -0.22 7.34
CA LEU A 64 0.32 -1.28 6.43
C LEU A 64 0.30 -0.78 4.98
N LEU A 65 1.46 -0.81 4.32
CA LEU A 65 1.63 -0.40 2.93
C LEU A 65 2.02 -1.58 2.03
N GLY A 66 1.22 -1.84 1.00
CA GLY A 66 1.56 -2.78 -0.07
C GLY A 66 1.84 -2.05 -1.37
N ILE A 67 3.00 -2.32 -1.98
CA ILE A 67 3.48 -1.65 -3.17
C ILE A 67 3.59 -2.65 -4.33
N MET A 68 3.05 -2.31 -5.49
CA MET A 68 3.25 -3.08 -6.72
C MET A 68 3.42 -2.15 -7.92
N PRO A 69 4.23 -2.50 -8.94
CA PRO A 69 4.28 -1.72 -10.15
C PRO A 69 2.97 -1.79 -10.94
N LEU A 70 2.69 -0.70 -11.65
CA LEU A 70 1.66 -0.65 -12.67
C LEU A 70 2.24 -1.14 -14.00
N LEU A 71 1.38 -1.70 -14.84
CA LEU A 71 1.75 -2.02 -16.22
C LEU A 71 2.06 -0.73 -16.96
N LYS A 72 3.19 -0.70 -17.68
CA LYS A 72 3.58 0.43 -18.51
C LYS A 72 2.62 0.62 -19.69
N VAL A 73 2.15 -0.49 -20.26
CA VAL A 73 1.14 -0.49 -21.32
C VAL A 73 -0.24 -0.67 -20.70
N ILE A 74 -1.11 0.31 -20.91
CA ILE A 74 -2.52 0.23 -20.54
C ILE A 74 -3.30 -0.24 -21.78
N PRO A 75 -3.90 -1.44 -21.74
CA PRO A 75 -4.68 -1.96 -22.86
C PRO A 75 -5.75 -0.96 -23.29
N GLY A 76 -5.73 -0.56 -24.57
CA GLY A 76 -6.69 0.39 -25.14
C GLY A 76 -6.38 1.87 -24.92
N TYR A 77 -5.35 2.24 -24.15
CA TYR A 77 -5.02 3.63 -23.82
C TYR A 77 -3.57 4.03 -24.12
N GLY A 78 -2.71 3.07 -24.47
CA GLY A 78 -1.32 3.32 -24.86
C GLY A 78 -0.31 3.09 -23.72
N GLU A 79 0.85 3.74 -23.82
CA GLU A 79 1.97 3.53 -22.91
C GLU A 79 2.17 4.73 -21.97
N LEU A 80 2.43 4.44 -20.70
CA LEU A 80 2.81 5.43 -19.70
C LEU A 80 4.21 5.97 -20.01
N LYS A 81 4.36 7.30 -19.96
CA LYS A 81 5.64 8.00 -20.17
C LYS A 81 6.72 7.57 -19.17
N GLU A 82 6.29 7.21 -17.96
CA GLU A 82 7.15 6.84 -16.85
C GLU A 82 6.67 5.54 -16.18
N SER A 83 7.52 4.97 -15.31
CA SER A 83 7.14 3.82 -14.50
C SER A 83 6.46 4.28 -13.23
N TYR A 84 5.27 3.75 -12.96
CA TYR A 84 4.50 4.05 -11.75
C TYR A 84 4.32 2.82 -10.87
N VAL A 85 4.10 3.06 -9.58
CA VAL A 85 3.64 2.04 -8.64
C VAL A 85 2.27 2.37 -8.08
N LYS A 86 1.49 1.33 -7.81
CA LYS A 86 0.29 1.40 -6.97
C LYS A 86 0.70 1.10 -5.55
N ILE A 87 0.24 1.94 -4.63
CA ILE A 87 0.42 1.78 -3.19
C ILE A 87 -0.96 1.62 -2.57
N SER A 88 -1.18 0.56 -1.81
CA SER A 88 -2.36 0.39 -0.96
C SER A 88 -1.99 0.60 0.49
N VAL A 89 -2.77 1.44 1.18
CA VAL A 89 -2.57 1.76 2.60
C VAL A 89 -3.77 1.25 3.39
N ARG A 90 -3.50 0.56 4.49
CA ARG A 90 -4.51 0.03 5.42
C ARG A 90 -4.11 0.32 6.87
N ALA A 91 -5.08 0.69 7.69
CA ALA A 91 -4.92 0.67 9.13
C ALA A 91 -5.36 -0.71 9.68
N PRO A 92 -4.51 -1.42 10.44
CA PRO A 92 -4.95 -2.54 11.27
C PRO A 92 -6.03 -2.11 12.28
N LYS A 93 -6.79 -3.05 12.82
CA LYS A 93 -7.95 -2.75 13.70
C LYS A 93 -7.62 -1.85 14.90
N PRO A 94 -6.51 -2.06 15.64
CA PRO A 94 -6.15 -1.18 16.75
C PRO A 94 -5.81 0.24 16.29
N LEU A 95 -4.98 0.39 15.25
CA LEU A 95 -4.68 1.68 14.63
C LEU A 95 -5.92 2.39 14.09
N GLU A 96 -6.86 1.66 13.47
CA GLU A 96 -8.14 2.22 13.02
C GLU A 96 -8.94 2.85 14.17
N LYS A 97 -8.92 2.27 15.37
CA LYS A 97 -9.55 2.87 16.56
C LYS A 97 -8.83 4.14 16.98
N LYS A 98 -7.49 4.15 16.97
CA LYS A 98 -6.69 5.34 17.29
C LYS A 98 -7.00 6.49 16.32
N ILE A 99 -7.09 6.20 15.03
CA ILE A 99 -7.51 7.17 13.99
C ILE A 99 -8.90 7.75 14.30
N LYS A 100 -9.87 6.89 14.63
CA LYS A 100 -11.24 7.33 14.98
C LYS A 100 -11.31 8.18 16.24
N ARG A 101 -10.36 8.01 17.17
CA ARG A 101 -10.23 8.82 18.39
C ARG A 101 -9.41 10.10 18.20
N GLY A 102 -8.82 10.30 17.02
CA GLY A 102 -7.93 11.44 16.75
C GLY A 102 -6.53 11.29 17.35
N GLU A 103 -6.16 10.11 17.83
CA GLU A 103 -4.84 9.83 18.44
C GLU A 103 -3.76 9.53 17.39
N MET A 104 -4.16 9.24 16.16
CA MET A 104 -3.27 8.96 15.04
C MET A 104 -3.85 9.61 13.77
N PRO A 105 -3.01 10.14 12.86
CA PRO A 105 -3.49 10.76 11.63
C PRO A 105 -4.33 9.83 10.75
N SER A 106 -5.36 10.34 10.11
CA SER A 106 -6.07 9.58 9.08
C SER A 106 -5.16 9.29 7.88
N ILE A 107 -5.38 8.18 7.17
CA ILE A 107 -4.59 7.89 5.96
C ILE A 107 -4.78 8.98 4.90
N THR A 108 -6.00 9.47 4.72
CA THR A 108 -6.31 10.52 3.73
C THR A 108 -5.66 11.86 4.05
N SER A 109 -5.39 12.18 5.32
CA SER A 109 -4.82 13.49 5.70
C SER A 109 -3.38 13.67 5.25
N PHE A 110 -2.61 12.58 5.06
CA PHE A 110 -1.26 12.66 4.52
C PHE A 110 -1.16 12.13 3.09
N LEU A 111 -1.92 11.10 2.72
CA LEU A 111 -1.66 10.37 1.48
C LEU A 111 -1.94 11.20 0.23
N ILE A 112 -2.98 12.05 0.25
CA ILE A 112 -3.37 12.88 -0.89
C ILE A 112 -2.29 13.93 -1.17
N GLU A 113 -1.92 14.71 -0.15
CA GLU A 113 -0.92 15.77 -0.27
C GLU A 113 0.45 15.20 -0.66
N LEU A 114 0.93 14.18 0.05
CA LEU A 114 2.25 13.61 -0.20
C LEU A 114 2.38 12.95 -1.58
N SER A 115 1.29 12.34 -2.08
CA SER A 115 1.30 11.73 -3.42
C SER A 115 1.30 12.81 -4.49
N SER A 116 0.46 13.85 -4.33
CA SER A 116 0.39 15.00 -5.24
C SER A 116 1.74 15.72 -5.35
N ALA A 117 2.42 15.93 -4.22
CA ALA A 117 3.75 16.55 -4.15
C ALA A 117 4.86 15.76 -4.86
N LEU A 118 4.60 14.51 -5.28
CA LEU A 118 5.53 13.66 -6.03
C LEU A 118 5.07 13.41 -7.48
N GLY A 119 4.09 14.18 -7.98
CA GLY A 119 3.52 13.98 -9.31
C GLY A 119 2.60 12.77 -9.41
N GLY A 120 2.12 12.28 -8.27
CA GLY A 120 1.18 11.19 -8.15
C GLY A 120 -0.24 11.65 -7.78
N PHE A 121 -1.10 10.69 -7.46
CA PHE A 121 -2.44 10.96 -6.96
C PHE A 121 -2.85 9.89 -5.95
N ALA A 122 -3.79 10.22 -5.06
CA ALA A 122 -4.35 9.27 -4.12
C ALA A 122 -5.84 9.51 -3.91
N ASP A 123 -6.54 8.47 -3.47
CA ASP A 123 -7.95 8.50 -3.11
C ASP A 123 -8.28 7.39 -2.09
N GLY A 124 -9.37 7.55 -1.36
CA GLY A 124 -9.94 6.54 -0.48
C GLY A 124 -10.55 7.12 0.79
N HIS A 125 -10.43 6.35 1.87
CA HIS A 125 -11.07 6.62 3.16
C HIS A 125 -10.03 6.76 4.29
N PRO A 126 -10.40 7.36 5.43
CA PRO A 126 -9.51 7.61 6.56
C PRO A 126 -8.69 6.40 7.06
N VAL A 127 -9.17 5.17 6.84
CA VAL A 127 -8.57 3.92 7.34
C VAL A 127 -8.11 2.98 6.22
N ALA A 128 -8.34 3.38 4.96
CA ALA A 128 -8.11 2.55 3.79
C ALA A 128 -8.07 3.44 2.54
N ALA A 129 -6.88 3.67 1.99
CA ALA A 129 -6.71 4.48 0.79
C ALA A 129 -5.68 3.87 -0.15
N SER A 130 -5.47 4.49 -1.32
CA SER A 130 -4.45 4.06 -2.26
C SER A 130 -3.88 5.24 -3.04
N ALA A 131 -2.60 5.14 -3.38
CA ALA A 131 -1.88 6.13 -4.15
C ALA A 131 -1.27 5.52 -5.42
N VAL A 132 -1.00 6.37 -6.41
CA VAL A 132 -0.13 6.08 -7.55
C VAL A 132 0.94 7.14 -7.57
N ILE A 133 2.21 6.73 -7.61
CA ILE A 133 3.37 7.63 -7.65
C ILE A 133 4.42 7.10 -8.64
N PRO A 134 5.34 7.94 -9.13
CA PRO A 134 6.49 7.48 -9.90
C PRO A 134 7.34 6.47 -9.11
N ARG A 135 7.84 5.42 -9.78
CA ARG A 135 8.54 4.29 -9.15
C ARG A 135 9.83 4.70 -8.47
N ASP A 136 10.53 5.70 -8.99
CA ASP A 136 11.77 6.24 -8.40
C ASP A 136 11.54 7.02 -7.10
N LYS A 137 10.27 7.34 -6.76
CA LYS A 137 9.90 8.11 -5.57
C LYS A 137 9.46 7.25 -4.38
N ILE A 138 9.52 5.92 -4.44
CA ILE A 138 9.05 5.03 -3.36
C ILE A 138 9.71 5.35 -2.02
N ASN A 139 11.04 5.42 -1.98
CA ASN A 139 11.79 5.60 -0.73
C ASN A 139 11.47 6.96 -0.09
N ILE A 140 11.56 8.04 -0.87
CA ILE A 140 11.23 9.39 -0.36
C ILE A 140 9.76 9.51 0.07
N PHE A 141 8.85 8.77 -0.58
CA PHE A 141 7.45 8.74 -0.17
C PHE A 141 7.25 8.06 1.19
N LEU A 142 7.88 6.90 1.40
CA LEU A 142 7.83 6.18 2.67
C LEU A 142 8.41 7.02 3.82
N GLU A 143 9.56 7.67 3.60
CA GLU A 143 10.18 8.58 4.56
C GLU A 143 9.29 9.78 4.89
N ARG A 144 8.68 10.41 3.87
CA ARG A 144 7.76 11.54 4.08
C ARG A 144 6.52 11.14 4.87
N ILE A 145 5.98 9.94 4.65
CA ILE A 145 4.84 9.44 5.43
C ILE A 145 5.25 9.27 6.90
N ASP A 146 6.35 8.57 7.17
CA ASP A 146 6.80 8.29 8.53
C ASP A 146 7.10 9.60 9.30
N LEU A 147 7.77 10.55 8.63
CA LEU A 147 8.03 11.89 9.17
C LEU A 147 6.76 12.73 9.36
N HIS A 148 5.80 12.66 8.44
CA HIS A 148 4.53 13.37 8.57
C HIS A 148 3.76 12.85 9.78
N ILE A 149 3.68 11.54 9.96
CA ILE A 149 3.02 10.94 11.13
C ILE A 149 3.73 11.41 12.41
N GLN A 150 5.07 11.35 12.45
CA GLN A 150 5.83 11.79 13.61
C GLN A 150 5.55 13.24 14.02
N LYS A 151 5.39 14.15 13.05
CA LYS A 151 5.16 15.58 13.29
C LYS A 151 3.74 15.92 13.76
N ASN A 152 2.79 15.01 13.56
CA ASN A 152 1.37 15.21 13.81
C ASN A 152 0.83 14.27 14.90
N LEU A 153 1.71 13.84 15.80
CA LEU A 153 1.40 13.17 17.07
C LEU A 153 1.73 14.12 18.22
#